data_AF-A0A6V8K693-F1
#
_entry.id   AF-A0A6V8K693-F1
#
_cell.length_a   1.000
_cell.length_b   1.000
_cell.length_c   1.000
_cell.angle_alpha   90.00
_cell.angle_beta   90.00
_cell.angle_gamma   90.00
#
_symmetry.space_group_name_H-M   'P 1'
#
loop_
_entity.id
_entity.type
_entity.pdbx_description
1 polymer ?
#
loop_
_entity_poly.entity_id
_entity_poly.type
_entity_poly.pdbx_seq_one_letter_code
_entity_poly.pdbx_strand_id
1 'polypeptide(L)'
;MIERFATAAAEDLAQPLLTWYDDATGDRTELSGATLDNWVSKTANLLVDGLGLAQGDRAGLLLPAHWQTAAVILGCWAAGVEVATPGNQITNEKFSIDVIFASADRVTEAEGWSAGERFVLGLAPWPCRCGQCRLVSSTT
;
A
#
# COMPACT_ATOMS: atom_id res chain seq x y z
N MET A 1 -4.07 14.49 -8.77
CA MET A 1 -2.76 13.89 -8.40
C MET A 1 -2.50 12.62 -9.21
N ILE A 2 -3.43 11.66 -9.27
CA ILE A 2 -3.26 10.42 -10.06
C ILE A 2 -3.13 10.63 -11.57
N GLU A 3 -3.80 11.63 -12.16
CA GLU A 3 -3.70 11.93 -13.60
C GLU A 3 -2.27 12.29 -14.05
N ARG A 4 -1.51 12.97 -13.18
CA ARG A 4 -0.10 13.32 -13.45
C ARG A 4 0.80 12.09 -13.42
N PHE A 5 0.52 11.16 -12.51
CA PHE A 5 1.19 9.85 -12.48
C PHE A 5 0.90 9.05 -13.75
N ALA A 6 -0.37 8.95 -14.16
CA ALA A 6 -0.76 8.21 -15.37
C ALA A 6 -0.09 8.77 -16.63
N THR A 7 0.06 10.10 -16.72
CA THR A 7 0.77 10.75 -17.83
C THR A 7 2.25 10.35 -17.83
N ALA A 8 2.93 10.49 -16.68
CA ALA A 8 4.35 10.16 -16.56
C ALA A 8 4.64 8.68 -16.81
N ALA A 9 3.75 7.78 -16.37
CA ALA A 9 3.88 6.34 -16.61
C ALA A 9 3.74 5.98 -18.09
N ALA A 10 2.94 6.74 -18.85
CA ALA A 10 2.68 6.48 -20.27
C ALA A 10 3.73 7.09 -21.23
N GLU A 11 4.51 8.08 -20.80
CA GLU A 11 5.49 8.78 -21.66
C GLU A 11 6.68 7.88 -22.07
N ASP A 12 7.25 7.11 -21.15
CA ASP A 12 8.23 6.07 -21.45
C ASP A 12 8.12 4.91 -20.45
N LEU A 13 7.50 3.83 -20.90
CA LEU A 13 7.19 2.64 -20.10
C LEU A 13 8.43 1.93 -19.53
N ALA A 14 9.59 2.11 -20.15
CA ALA A 14 10.83 1.44 -19.78
C ALA A 14 11.71 2.27 -18.84
N GLN A 15 11.50 3.58 -18.75
CA GLN A 15 12.33 4.44 -17.89
C GLN A 15 12.00 4.26 -16.41
N PRO A 16 13.02 4.29 -15.52
CA PRO A 16 12.81 4.28 -14.08
C PRO A 16 11.95 5.48 -13.66
N LEU A 17 10.76 5.21 -13.13
CA LEU A 17 9.83 6.22 -12.63
C LEU A 17 9.92 6.35 -11.10
N LEU A 18 10.25 5.27 -10.42
CA LEU A 18 10.47 5.25 -8.97
C LEU A 18 11.76 4.50 -8.65
N THR A 19 12.64 5.15 -7.90
CA THR A 19 13.79 4.48 -7.26
C THR A 19 13.61 4.58 -5.75
N TRP A 20 13.65 3.44 -5.08
CA TRP A 20 13.64 3.34 -3.62
C TRP A 20 14.99 2.83 -3.13
N TYR A 21 15.46 3.41 -2.03
CA TYR A 21 16.70 3.05 -1.35
C TYR A 21 16.37 2.62 0.08
N ASP A 22 17.01 1.55 0.53
CA ASP A 22 17.05 1.17 1.93
C ASP A 22 18.41 1.58 2.51
N ASP A 23 18.43 2.66 3.29
CA ASP A 23 19.67 3.14 3.91
C ASP A 23 20.23 2.16 4.95
N ALA A 24 19.39 1.27 5.52
CA ALA A 24 19.82 0.31 6.54
C ALA A 24 20.55 -0.90 5.94
N THR A 25 20.13 -1.36 4.76
CA THR A 25 20.72 -2.52 4.08
C THR A 25 21.61 -2.14 2.90
N GLY A 26 21.46 -0.93 2.36
CA GLY A 26 22.05 -0.49 1.10
C GLY A 26 21.29 -0.99 -0.14
N ASP A 27 20.12 -1.62 0.04
CA ASP A 27 19.33 -2.13 -1.08
C ASP A 27 18.76 -1.01 -1.94
N ARG A 28 18.60 -1.31 -3.23
CA ARG A 28 18.08 -0.38 -4.23
C ARG A 28 17.09 -1.08 -5.14
N THR A 29 15.88 -0.54 -5.23
CA THR A 29 14.84 -1.01 -6.14
C THR A 29 14.48 0.08 -7.13
N GLU A 30 14.59 -0.21 -8.43
CA GLU A 30 14.10 0.64 -9.51
C GLU A 30 12.84 0.02 -10.11
N LEU A 31 11.80 0.83 -10.29
CA LEU A 31 10.58 0.45 -10.99
C LEU A 31 10.41 1.34 -12.21
N SER A 32 10.25 0.69 -13.37
CA SER A 32 9.82 1.39 -14.57
C SER A 32 8.39 1.91 -14.45
N GLY A 33 8.01 2.87 -15.30
CA GLY A 33 6.63 3.34 -15.41
C GLY A 33 5.63 2.19 -15.57
N ALA A 34 5.91 1.25 -16.48
CA ALA A 34 5.05 0.08 -16.69
C ALA A 34 4.95 -0.84 -15.47
N THR A 35 6.06 -1.05 -14.76
CA THR A 35 6.06 -1.94 -13.59
C THR A 35 5.25 -1.32 -12.46
N LEU A 36 5.46 -0.03 -12.20
CA LEU A 36 4.72 0.68 -11.17
C LEU A 36 3.23 0.77 -11.51
N ASP A 37 2.87 1.10 -12.75
CA ASP A 37 1.49 1.16 -13.22
C ASP A 37 0.75 -0.18 -13.07
N ASN A 38 1.42 -1.31 -13.36
CA ASN A 38 0.86 -2.63 -13.12
C ASN A 38 0.58 -2.91 -11.63
N TRP A 39 1.47 -2.46 -10.72
CA TRP A 39 1.23 -2.58 -9.28
C TRP A 39 0.09 -1.68 -8.78
N VAL A 40 0.00 -0.46 -9.32
CA VAL A 40 -1.11 0.47 -9.05
C VAL A 40 -2.43 -0.16 -9.51
N SER A 41 -2.48 -0.66 -10.74
CA SER A 41 -3.65 -1.32 -11.32
C SER A 41 -4.08 -2.55 -10.53
N LYS A 42 -3.16 -3.41 -10.10
CA LYS A 42 -3.47 -4.57 -9.25
C LYS A 42 -4.06 -4.16 -7.90
N THR A 43 -3.52 -3.11 -7.30
CA THR A 43 -4.04 -2.59 -6.03
C THR A 43 -5.44 -2.01 -6.24
N ALA A 44 -5.66 -1.19 -7.27
CA ALA A 44 -6.96 -0.61 -7.56
C ALA A 44 -8.02 -1.69 -7.83
N ASN A 45 -7.70 -2.71 -8.62
CA ASN A 45 -8.60 -3.83 -8.89
C ASN A 45 -8.89 -4.65 -7.63
N LEU A 46 -7.91 -4.86 -6.74
CA LEU A 46 -8.16 -5.50 -5.45
C LEU A 46 -9.18 -4.71 -4.62
N LEU A 47 -9.07 -3.37 -4.58
CA LEU A 47 -9.97 -2.53 -3.81
C LEU A 47 -11.38 -2.49 -4.42
N VAL A 48 -11.49 -2.29 -5.73
CA VAL A 48 -12.78 -2.16 -6.42
C VAL A 48 -13.44 -3.51 -6.63
N ASP A 49 -12.77 -4.44 -7.32
CA ASP A 49 -13.36 -5.72 -7.70
C ASP A 49 -13.28 -6.75 -6.56
N GLY A 50 -12.21 -6.70 -5.75
CA GLY A 50 -11.99 -7.64 -4.66
C GLY A 50 -12.79 -7.30 -3.39
N LEU A 51 -12.83 -6.01 -3.03
CA LEU A 51 -13.46 -5.55 -1.78
C LEU A 51 -14.76 -4.74 -2.00
N GLY A 52 -15.07 -4.36 -3.24
CA GLY A 52 -16.26 -3.56 -3.52
C GLY A 52 -16.15 -2.09 -3.06
N LEU A 53 -14.92 -1.59 -2.84
CA LEU A 53 -14.73 -0.21 -2.41
C LEU A 53 -15.01 0.78 -3.55
N ALA A 54 -15.52 1.94 -3.17
CA ALA A 54 -15.91 3.01 -4.06
C ALA A 54 -15.38 4.37 -3.59
N GLN A 55 -15.72 5.41 -4.36
CA GLN A 55 -15.33 6.77 -4.06
C GLN A 55 -15.84 7.21 -2.67
N GLY A 56 -14.91 7.64 -1.82
CA GLY A 56 -15.19 8.10 -0.45
C GLY A 56 -14.89 7.07 0.63
N ASP A 57 -14.65 5.80 0.27
CA ASP A 57 -14.16 4.76 1.18
C ASP A 57 -12.70 5.03 1.58
N ARG A 58 -12.23 4.33 2.62
CA ARG A 58 -10.99 4.68 3.32
C ARG A 58 -10.06 3.50 3.52
N ALA A 59 -8.80 3.70 3.14
CA ALA A 59 -7.69 2.81 3.42
C ALA A 59 -6.80 3.37 4.53
N GLY A 60 -6.65 2.63 5.63
CA GLY A 60 -5.65 2.90 6.67
C GLY A 60 -4.28 2.35 6.27
N LEU A 61 -3.23 3.17 6.35
CA LEU A 61 -1.86 2.76 6.04
C LEU A 61 -0.98 2.81 7.29
N LEU A 62 -0.56 1.62 7.72
CA LEU A 62 0.45 1.39 8.75
C LEU A 62 1.69 0.79 8.11
N LEU A 63 2.23 1.52 7.12
CA LEU A 63 3.34 1.10 6.29
C LEU A 63 4.53 2.07 6.41
N PRO A 64 5.78 1.56 6.40
CA PRO A 64 6.97 2.39 6.31
C PRO A 64 7.11 3.01 4.92
N ALA A 65 8.07 3.92 4.75
CA ALA A 65 8.44 4.43 3.43
C ALA A 65 9.12 3.33 2.60
N HIS A 66 8.36 2.74 1.68
CA HIS A 66 8.79 1.63 0.82
C HIS A 66 8.17 1.78 -0.58
N TRP A 67 8.77 1.21 -1.62
CA TRP A 67 8.20 1.27 -2.98
C TRP A 67 6.79 0.65 -3.04
N GLN A 68 6.56 -0.44 -2.31
CA GLN A 68 5.23 -1.05 -2.19
C GLN A 68 4.22 -0.09 -1.54
N THR A 69 4.64 0.70 -0.53
CA THR A 69 3.79 1.72 0.08
C THR A 69 3.37 2.77 -0.94
N ALA A 70 4.30 3.22 -1.80
CA ALA A 70 3.98 4.15 -2.89
C ALA A 70 2.97 3.52 -3.88
N ALA A 71 3.17 2.27 -4.27
CA ALA A 71 2.24 1.56 -5.15
C ALA A 71 0.84 1.43 -4.52
N VAL A 72 0.74 1.13 -3.22
CA VAL A 72 -0.53 1.03 -2.49
C VAL A 72 -1.25 2.38 -2.43
N ILE A 73 -0.55 3.46 -2.09
CA ILE A 73 -1.12 4.82 -2.05
C ILE A 73 -1.68 5.22 -3.41
N LEU A 74 -0.89 5.02 -4.47
CA LEU A 74 -1.31 5.34 -5.84
C LEU A 74 -2.51 4.48 -6.27
N GLY A 75 -2.54 3.20 -5.90
CA GLY A 75 -3.67 2.30 -6.13
C GLY A 75 -4.95 2.75 -5.43
N CYS A 76 -4.85 3.19 -4.16
CA CYS A 76 -5.99 3.75 -3.43
C CYS A 76 -6.55 4.97 -4.15
N TRP A 77 -5.70 5.92 -4.56
CA TRP A 77 -6.15 7.10 -5.28
C TRP A 77 -6.71 6.80 -6.67
N ALA A 78 -6.17 5.80 -7.37
CA ALA A 78 -6.73 5.33 -8.64
C ALA A 78 -8.12 4.71 -8.46
N ALA A 79 -8.39 4.06 -7.33
CA ALA A 79 -9.70 3.52 -6.95
C ALA A 79 -10.67 4.58 -6.37
N GLY A 80 -10.22 5.83 -6.14
CA GLY A 80 -11.03 6.86 -5.48
C GLY A 80 -11.14 6.70 -3.95
N VAL A 81 -10.29 5.86 -3.36
CA VAL A 81 -10.22 5.57 -1.92
C VAL A 81 -9.29 6.57 -1.22
N GLU A 82 -9.74 7.14 -0.11
CA GLU A 82 -8.96 8.05 0.72
C GLU A 82 -7.92 7.29 1.54
N VAL A 83 -6.73 7.89 1.73
CA VAL A 83 -5.65 7.29 2.52
C VAL A 83 -5.57 7.98 3.89
N ALA A 84 -5.68 7.19 4.96
CA ALA A 84 -5.48 7.62 6.33
C ALA A 84 -4.16 7.08 6.89
N THR A 85 -3.39 7.92 7.58
CA THR A 85 -2.15 7.52 8.28
C THR A 85 -2.22 7.97 9.74
N PRO A 86 -1.44 7.36 10.67
CA PRO A 86 -1.44 7.76 12.08
C PRO A 86 -1.17 9.25 12.34
N GLY A 87 -0.38 9.92 11.48
CA GLY A 87 -0.07 11.35 11.59
C GLY A 87 -1.02 12.28 10.82
N ASN A 88 -1.84 11.73 9.93
CA ASN A 88 -2.90 12.44 9.21
C ASN A 88 -4.24 11.76 9.50
N GLN A 89 -4.47 11.48 10.77
CA GLN A 89 -5.72 10.91 11.22
C GLN A 89 -6.83 11.88 10.84
N ILE A 90 -7.61 11.53 9.80
CA ILE A 90 -8.96 12.03 9.59
C ILE A 90 -9.85 11.40 10.68
N THR A 91 -9.43 11.47 11.95
CA THR A 91 -10.22 11.05 13.10
C THR A 91 -11.11 12.21 13.51
N ASN A 92 -12.03 12.54 12.61
CA ASN A 92 -13.37 12.71 13.12
C ASN A 92 -13.86 11.30 13.40
N GLU A 93 -14.34 11.07 14.62
CA GLU A 93 -14.88 9.83 15.21
C GLU A 93 -16.05 9.20 14.41
N LYS A 94 -16.27 9.68 13.19
CA LYS A 94 -17.45 9.50 12.35
C LYS A 94 -17.18 8.71 11.07
N PHE A 95 -15.93 8.37 10.76
CA PHE A 95 -15.61 7.64 9.53
C PHE A 95 -14.92 6.31 9.84
N SER A 96 -15.53 5.22 9.39
CA SER A 96 -14.95 3.89 9.40
C SER A 96 -13.74 3.81 8.47
N ILE A 97 -12.75 3.00 8.84
CA ILE A 97 -11.73 2.53 7.89
C ILE A 97 -12.27 1.25 7.27
N ASP A 98 -12.22 1.12 5.96
CA ASP A 98 -12.79 -0.04 5.26
C ASP A 98 -11.74 -1.14 5.08
N VAL A 99 -10.50 -0.75 4.80
CA VAL A 99 -9.35 -1.65 4.65
C VAL A 99 -8.10 -1.10 5.33
N ILE A 100 -7.26 -1.96 5.89
CA ILE A 100 -5.94 -1.58 6.40
C ILE A 100 -4.84 -2.33 5.65
N PHE A 101 -3.78 -1.61 5.27
CA PHE A 101 -2.51 -2.20 4.86
C PHE A 101 -1.47 -1.94 5.95
N ALA A 102 -0.85 -3.00 6.46
CA ALA A 102 0.13 -2.92 7.54
C ALA A 102 1.42 -3.68 7.18
N SER A 103 2.55 -3.22 7.73
CA SER A 103 3.76 -4.01 7.79
C SER A 103 3.65 -5.05 8.92
N ALA A 104 4.43 -6.13 8.82
CA ALA A 104 4.34 -7.23 9.78
C ALA A 104 4.58 -6.81 11.25
N ASP A 105 5.43 -5.81 11.47
CA ASP A 105 5.73 -5.22 12.78
C ASP A 105 4.63 -4.29 13.32
N ARG A 106 3.63 -3.94 12.50
CA ARG A 106 2.52 -3.03 12.84
C ARG A 106 1.16 -3.73 12.93
N VAL A 107 1.12 -5.05 12.87
CA VAL A 107 -0.12 -5.85 12.96
C VAL A 107 -0.87 -5.58 14.27
N THR A 108 -0.19 -5.54 15.42
CA THR A 108 -0.82 -5.25 16.71
C THR A 108 -1.45 -3.86 16.76
N GLU A 109 -0.88 -2.87 16.07
CA GLU A 109 -1.50 -1.55 15.97
C GLU A 109 -2.73 -1.57 15.05
N ALA A 110 -2.67 -2.33 13.95
CA ALA A 110 -3.80 -2.51 13.03
C ALA A 110 -5.01 -3.20 13.69
N GLU A 111 -4.79 -4.05 14.70
CA GLU A 111 -5.85 -4.66 15.51
C GLU A 111 -6.64 -3.62 16.32
N GLY A 112 -6.00 -2.51 16.70
CA GLY A 112 -6.64 -1.42 17.44
C GLY A 112 -7.57 -0.55 16.58
N TRP A 113 -7.55 -0.72 15.26
CA TRP A 113 -8.36 0.06 14.31
C TRP A 113 -9.57 -0.77 13.87
N SER A 114 -10.75 -0.13 13.80
CA SER A 114 -11.95 -0.75 13.21
C SER A 114 -11.80 -0.77 11.69
N ALA A 115 -11.63 -1.96 11.10
CA ALA A 115 -11.59 -2.17 9.66
C ALA A 115 -12.31 -3.44 9.23
N GLY A 116 -12.93 -3.39 8.04
CA GLY A 116 -13.59 -4.53 7.41
C GLY A 116 -12.58 -5.59 6.99
N GLU A 117 -11.51 -5.18 6.32
CA GLU A 117 -10.45 -6.08 5.83
C GLU A 117 -9.04 -5.61 6.19
N ARG A 118 -8.08 -6.53 6.23
CA ARG A 118 -6.67 -6.25 6.60
C ARG A 118 -5.68 -7.03 5.75
N PHE A 119 -4.70 -6.34 5.20
CA PHE A 119 -3.59 -6.93 4.45
C PHE A 119 -2.25 -6.64 5.12
N VAL A 120 -1.40 -7.67 5.19
CA VAL A 120 -0.03 -7.55 5.68
C VAL A 120 0.94 -7.65 4.51
N LEU A 121 1.81 -6.64 4.34
CA LEU A 121 2.79 -6.58 3.26
C LEU A 121 4.15 -7.14 3.70
N GLY A 122 4.76 -7.94 2.83
CA GLY A 122 6.13 -8.42 2.95
C GLY A 122 7.13 -7.34 2.51
N LEU A 123 7.56 -6.50 3.46
CA LEU A 123 8.49 -5.38 3.22
C LEU A 123 9.91 -5.64 3.73
N ALA A 124 10.16 -6.83 4.28
CA ALA A 124 11.43 -7.15 4.90
C ALA A 124 12.50 -7.43 3.82
N PRO A 125 13.75 -6.95 4.00
CA PRO A 125 14.86 -7.22 3.07
C PRO A 125 15.07 -8.73 2.90
N TRP A 126 15.28 -9.21 1.67
CA TRP A 126 15.58 -10.62 1.44
C TRP A 126 17.09 -10.88 1.61
N PRO A 127 17.53 -11.95 2.30
CA PRO A 127 16.75 -13.01 2.93
C PRO A 127 16.55 -12.70 4.42
N CYS A 128 15.40 -12.13 4.79
CA CYS A 128 15.11 -11.87 6.20
C CYS A 128 15.02 -13.19 6.97
N ARG A 129 16.07 -13.49 7.74
CA ARG A 129 16.14 -14.61 8.69
C ARG A 129 15.50 -14.21 10.02
N CYS A 130 14.26 -13.77 10.02
CA CYS A 130 13.50 -13.62 11.26
C CYS A 130 12.37 -14.65 11.26
N GLY A 131 12.27 -15.44 12.33
CA GLY A 131 11.18 -16.42 12.55
C GLY A 131 9.78 -15.80 12.70
N GLN A 132 9.61 -14.55 12.25
CA GLN A 132 8.39 -13.75 12.26
C GLN A 132 7.61 -13.84 10.94
N CYS A 133 8.23 -14.32 9.84
CA CYS A 133 7.53 -14.61 8.58
C CYS A 133 6.77 -15.95 8.65
N ARG A 134 6.00 -16.20 9.71
CA ARG A 134 4.94 -17.21 9.65
C ARG A 134 3.73 -16.49 9.10
N LEU A 135 3.40 -16.75 7.83
CA LEU A 135 2.12 -16.41 7.22
C LEU A 135 1.01 -16.62 8.26
N VAL A 136 0.43 -15.54 8.77
CA VAL A 136 -0.80 -15.61 9.55
C VAL A 136 -1.90 -15.81 8.52
N SER A 137 -2.11 -17.05 8.10
CA SER A 137 -3.35 -17.45 7.44
C SER A 137 -4.40 -17.53 8.54
N SER A 138 -5.11 -16.42 8.81
CA SER A 138 -6.34 -16.49 9.58
C SER A 138 -7.45 -16.99 8.66
N THR A 139 -7.73 -18.28 8.70
CA THR A 139 -9.03 -18.80 8.29
C THR A 139 -9.86 -18.99 9.56
N THR A 140 -10.91 -18.16 9.65
CA THR A 140 -12.13 -18.26 10.49
C THR A 140 -11.98 -18.57 11.98
#